data_AF-A0A426QF47-F1
#
_entry.id   AF-A0A426QF47-F1
#
_cell.length_a   1.000
_cell.length_b   1.000
_cell.length_c   1.000
_cell.angle_alpha   90.00
_cell.angle_beta   90.00
_cell.angle_gamma   90.00
#
_symmetry.space_group_name_H-M   'P 1'
#
loop_
_entity.id
_entity.type
_entity.pdbx_description
1 polymer ?
#
loop_
_entity_poly.entity_id
_entity_poly.type
_entity_poly.pdbx_seq_one_letter_code
_entity_poly.pdbx_strand_id
1 'polypeptide(L)'
;MFNNNQRYAYEQLGTAGFVIEDYAVAEEIRPDFLSSRSNTITFPSDVQRAAKERRATAYRMSIGGKDVVVWSKSTNNLEDRIENVVGAKVVMLGPVDEAPAAPEQGHDYWQARKRDLDAAEDERTRKLAAETPPAHDCARRREILEAREKVGGAA
;
A
#
# COMPACT_ATOMS: atom_id res chain seq x y z
N MET A 1 14.29 -10.73 13.01
CA MET A 1 13.64 -9.40 12.94
C MET A 1 12.87 -9.36 11.64
N PHE A 2 11.56 -9.11 11.66
CA PHE A 2 10.78 -9.05 10.42
C PHE A 2 11.04 -7.73 9.72
N ASN A 3 11.19 -7.76 8.39
CA ASN A 3 11.21 -6.52 7.62
C ASN A 3 9.79 -5.95 7.52
N ASN A 4 9.68 -4.69 7.12
CA ASN A 4 8.40 -3.99 7.09
C ASN A 4 7.39 -4.67 6.14
N ASN A 5 7.83 -5.28 5.03
CA ASN A 5 6.99 -5.99 4.07
C ASN A 5 6.36 -7.26 4.67
N GLN A 6 7.17 -8.02 5.42
CA GLN A 6 6.67 -9.15 6.19
C GLN A 6 5.70 -8.70 7.27
N ARG A 7 5.97 -7.56 7.93
CA ARG A 7 5.08 -6.98 8.94
C ARG A 7 3.73 -6.59 8.35
N TYR A 8 3.73 -5.93 7.20
CA TYR A 8 2.52 -5.61 6.43
C TYR A 8 1.71 -6.88 6.12
N ALA A 9 2.36 -7.91 5.57
CA ALA A 9 1.68 -9.17 5.28
C ALA A 9 1.06 -9.82 6.53
N TYR A 10 1.76 -9.78 7.67
CA TYR A 10 1.23 -10.31 8.92
C TYR A 10 0.09 -9.48 9.51
N GLU A 11 0.21 -8.16 9.51
CA GLU A 11 -0.83 -7.26 9.99
C GLU A 11 -2.11 -7.43 9.16
N GLN A 12 -2.00 -7.42 7.83
CA GLN A 12 -3.15 -7.56 6.93
C GLN A 12 -3.80 -8.94 7.00
N LEU A 13 -3.01 -10.02 6.97
CA LEU A 13 -3.54 -11.38 7.14
C LEU A 13 -4.15 -11.61 8.52
N GLY A 14 -3.70 -10.89 9.55
CA GLY A 14 -4.24 -10.97 10.90
C GLY A 14 -5.51 -10.15 11.11
N THR A 15 -5.62 -8.99 10.48
CA THR A 15 -6.73 -8.03 10.68
C THR A 15 -7.82 -8.18 9.62
N ALA A 16 -7.45 -8.11 8.35
CA ALA A 16 -8.39 -8.20 7.22
C ALA A 16 -8.61 -9.66 6.76
N GLY A 17 -7.71 -10.57 7.12
CA GLY A 17 -7.76 -11.97 6.68
C GLY A 17 -7.31 -12.17 5.23
N PHE A 18 -6.83 -11.13 4.57
CA PHE A 18 -6.20 -11.16 3.25
C PHE A 18 -5.09 -10.12 3.14
N VAL A 19 -4.21 -10.25 2.16
CA VAL A 19 -3.22 -9.23 1.81
C VAL A 19 -3.08 -9.15 0.29
N ILE A 20 -3.03 -7.93 -0.24
CA ILE A 20 -2.74 -7.67 -1.65
C ILE A 20 -1.22 -7.69 -1.81
N GLU A 21 -0.73 -8.51 -2.76
CA GLU A 21 0.68 -8.74 -2.98
C GLU A 21 1.41 -7.52 -3.53
N ASP A 22 0.81 -6.86 -4.53
CA ASP A 22 1.35 -5.64 -5.11
C ASP A 22 0.89 -4.44 -4.28
N TYR A 23 1.87 -3.83 -3.62
CA TYR A 23 1.69 -2.65 -2.80
C TYR A 23 1.19 -1.43 -3.57
N ALA A 24 1.69 -1.22 -4.78
CA ALA A 24 1.29 -0.08 -5.60
C ALA A 24 -0.21 -0.13 -5.88
N VAL A 25 -0.69 -1.33 -6.16
CA VAL A 25 -2.10 -1.56 -6.40
C VAL A 25 -2.90 -1.49 -5.10
N ALA A 26 -2.36 -2.01 -3.99
CA ALA A 26 -3.00 -1.89 -2.67
C ALA A 26 -3.22 -0.42 -2.25
N GLU A 27 -2.22 0.46 -2.46
CA GLU A 27 -2.31 1.89 -2.19
C GLU A 27 -3.33 2.59 -3.09
N GLU A 28 -3.29 2.32 -4.40
CA GLU A 28 -4.25 2.88 -5.36
C GLU A 28 -5.70 2.47 -5.07
N ILE A 29 -5.88 1.26 -4.55
CA ILE A 29 -7.17 0.69 -4.19
C ILE A 29 -7.64 1.26 -2.84
N ARG A 30 -6.75 1.34 -1.83
CA ARG A 30 -7.06 1.89 -0.51
C ARG A 30 -5.78 2.33 0.22
N PRO A 31 -5.53 3.65 0.33
CA PRO A 31 -4.36 4.19 1.04
C PRO A 31 -4.27 3.77 2.52
N ASP A 32 -5.40 3.49 3.16
CA ASP A 32 -5.47 3.11 4.59
C ASP A 32 -5.03 1.67 4.90
N PHE A 33 -4.73 0.83 3.89
CA PHE A 33 -4.05 -0.45 4.14
C PHE A 33 -2.61 -0.29 4.69
N LEU A 34 -2.16 0.96 4.81
CA LEU A 34 -0.87 1.37 5.35
C LEU A 34 -0.98 1.73 6.83
N SER A 35 -1.31 0.78 7.71
CA SER A 35 -1.20 1.00 9.17
C SER A 35 0.26 1.14 9.64
N SER A 36 1.23 0.68 8.86
CA SER A 36 2.65 0.95 9.11
C SER A 36 3.14 2.09 8.23
N ARG A 37 3.28 3.30 8.79
CA ARG A 37 3.85 4.54 8.20
C ARG A 37 5.27 4.40 7.60
N SER A 38 5.81 3.19 7.46
CA SER A 38 7.23 2.91 7.19
C SER A 38 7.48 2.09 5.93
N ASN A 39 6.47 1.88 5.09
CA ASN A 39 6.62 1.13 3.84
C ASN A 39 6.28 1.99 2.63
N THR A 40 7.28 2.72 2.15
CA THR A 40 7.25 3.41 0.84
C THR A 40 7.68 2.49 -0.30
N ILE A 41 8.22 1.29 0.00
CA ILE A 41 8.70 0.30 -0.98
C ILE A 41 8.38 -1.10 -0.45
N THR A 42 7.56 -1.85 -1.18
CA THR A 42 7.26 -3.25 -0.85
C THR A 42 7.75 -4.16 -1.96
N PHE A 43 8.52 -5.19 -1.60
CA PHE A 43 8.95 -6.22 -2.53
C PHE A 43 7.93 -7.37 -2.50
N PRO A 44 7.30 -7.72 -3.64
CA PRO A 44 6.33 -8.83 -3.71
C PRO A 44 6.87 -10.13 -3.09
N SER A 45 8.16 -10.43 -3.30
CA SER A 45 8.83 -11.62 -2.77
C SER A 45 8.79 -11.75 -1.25
N ASP A 46 8.84 -10.63 -0.51
CA ASP A 46 8.76 -10.63 0.95
C ASP A 46 7.34 -10.90 1.45
N VAL A 47 6.35 -10.33 0.76
CA VAL A 47 4.92 -10.53 1.06
C VAL A 47 4.55 -11.98 0.78
N GLN A 48 4.97 -12.53 -0.36
CA GLN A 48 4.77 -13.94 -0.70
C GLN A 48 5.37 -14.86 0.36
N ARG A 49 6.61 -14.60 0.81
CA ARG A 49 7.27 -15.40 1.84
C ARG A 49 6.49 -15.39 3.16
N ALA A 50 6.10 -14.21 3.64
CA ALA A 50 5.30 -14.09 4.87
C ALA A 50 3.91 -14.73 4.75
N ALA A 51 3.26 -14.60 3.59
CA ALA A 51 1.97 -15.22 3.32
C ALA A 51 2.06 -16.76 3.30
N LYS A 52 3.09 -17.32 2.66
CA LYS A 52 3.40 -18.76 2.64
C LYS A 52 3.68 -19.29 4.04
N GLU A 53 4.47 -18.58 4.85
CA GLU A 53 4.73 -18.93 6.26
C GLU A 53 3.43 -19.01 7.09
N ARG A 54 2.40 -18.25 6.71
CA ARG A 54 1.07 -18.26 7.33
C ARG A 54 0.09 -19.24 6.69
N ARG A 55 0.53 -20.07 5.73
CA ARG A 55 -0.30 -20.99 4.96
C ARG A 55 -1.47 -20.29 4.25
N ALA A 56 -1.25 -19.06 3.79
CA ALA A 56 -2.20 -18.37 2.92
C ALA A 56 -2.05 -18.87 1.48
N THR A 57 -3.17 -18.94 0.76
CA THR A 57 -3.24 -19.30 -0.65
C THR A 57 -3.36 -18.03 -1.49
N ALA A 58 -2.65 -17.99 -2.62
CA ALA A 58 -2.74 -16.90 -3.57
C ALA A 58 -3.97 -17.07 -4.49
N TYR A 59 -4.68 -15.98 -4.73
CA TYR A 59 -5.80 -15.89 -5.64
C TYR A 59 -5.56 -14.73 -6.60
N ARG A 60 -5.77 -14.97 -7.90
CA ARG A 60 -5.84 -13.88 -8.86
C ARG A 60 -7.23 -13.29 -8.80
N MET A 61 -7.33 -11.98 -8.63
CA MET A 61 -8.60 -11.27 -8.53
C MET A 61 -8.53 -9.99 -9.36
N SER A 62 -9.69 -9.53 -9.85
CA SER A 62 -9.83 -8.22 -10.48
C SER A 62 -10.56 -7.30 -9.51
N ILE A 63 -9.92 -6.22 -9.07
CA ILE A 63 -10.48 -5.24 -8.15
C ILE A 63 -10.60 -3.90 -8.88
N GLY A 64 -11.83 -3.42 -9.09
CA GLY A 64 -12.06 -2.18 -9.84
C GLY A 64 -11.49 -2.20 -11.27
N GLY A 65 -11.41 -3.40 -11.87
CA GLY A 65 -10.82 -3.61 -13.21
C GLY A 65 -9.30 -3.76 -13.23
N LYS A 66 -8.62 -3.81 -12.07
CA LYS A 66 -7.19 -4.08 -11.96
C LYS A 66 -6.94 -5.51 -11.52
N ASP A 67 -6.10 -6.21 -12.26
CA ASP A 67 -5.70 -7.56 -11.91
C ASP A 67 -4.64 -7.53 -10.80
N VAL A 68 -4.92 -8.26 -9.72
CA VAL A 68 -4.08 -8.34 -8.53
C VAL A 68 -3.94 -9.78 -8.07
N VAL A 69 -2.89 -10.03 -7.29
CA VAL A 69 -2.75 -11.26 -6.52
C VAL A 69 -3.07 -10.95 -5.06
N VAL A 70 -4.01 -11.70 -4.51
CA VAL A 70 -4.46 -11.59 -3.13
C VAL A 70 -4.15 -12.90 -2.41
N TRP A 71 -3.46 -12.79 -1.28
CA TRP A 71 -3.18 -13.93 -0.41
C TRP A 71 -4.21 -13.97 0.71
N SER A 72 -4.87 -15.11 0.90
CA SER A 72 -5.82 -15.29 2.00
C SER A 72 -5.76 -16.70 2.57
N LYS A 73 -6.11 -16.83 3.86
CA LYS A 73 -6.28 -18.13 4.53
C LYS A 73 -7.65 -18.75 4.32
N SER A 74 -8.63 -17.97 3.87
CA SER A 74 -10.01 -18.41 3.71
C SER A 74 -10.67 -17.68 2.55
N THR A 75 -11.31 -18.46 1.68
CA THR A 75 -12.10 -17.97 0.55
C THR A 75 -13.53 -17.59 0.94
N ASN A 76 -13.95 -17.90 2.17
CA ASN A 76 -15.32 -17.62 2.63
C ASN A 76 -15.60 -16.12 2.55
N ASN A 77 -16.53 -15.75 1.65
CA ASN A 77 -16.91 -14.37 1.36
C ASN A 77 -15.71 -13.46 1.08
N LEU A 78 -14.63 -13.99 0.49
CA LEU A 78 -13.41 -13.23 0.25
C LEU A 78 -13.68 -12.02 -0.66
N GLU A 79 -14.48 -12.22 -1.71
CA GLU A 79 -14.91 -11.14 -2.61
C GLU A 79 -15.64 -10.06 -1.82
N ASP A 80 -16.75 -10.40 -1.13
CA ASP A 80 -17.53 -9.44 -0.34
C ASP A 80 -16.69 -8.70 0.70
N ARG A 81 -15.74 -9.38 1.37
CA ARG A 81 -14.85 -8.70 2.33
C ARG A 81 -13.97 -7.69 1.64
N ILE A 82 -13.37 -8.05 0.52
CA ILE A 82 -12.53 -7.12 -0.24
C ILE A 82 -13.40 -5.98 -0.77
N GLU A 83 -14.60 -6.24 -1.29
CA GLU A 83 -15.52 -5.21 -1.77
C GLU A 83 -15.93 -4.25 -0.66
N ASN A 84 -16.29 -4.75 0.52
CA ASN A 84 -16.66 -3.93 1.67
C ASN A 84 -15.50 -3.06 2.18
N VAL A 85 -14.29 -3.57 2.04
CA VAL A 85 -13.08 -2.86 2.47
C VAL A 85 -12.68 -1.85 1.40
N VAL A 86 -12.59 -2.24 0.14
CA VAL A 86 -12.11 -1.39 -0.95
C VAL A 86 -13.17 -0.40 -1.44
N GLY A 87 -14.45 -0.76 -1.40
CA GLY A 87 -15.53 0.00 -2.04
C GLY A 87 -15.58 -0.15 -3.57
N ALA A 88 -14.87 -1.13 -4.13
CA ALA A 88 -14.87 -1.44 -5.56
C ALA A 88 -15.28 -2.89 -5.79
N LYS A 89 -15.85 -3.16 -6.97
CA LYS A 89 -16.24 -4.51 -7.37
C LYS A 89 -15.03 -5.44 -7.46
N VAL A 90 -15.16 -6.65 -6.93
CA VAL A 90 -14.12 -7.67 -6.88
C VAL A 90 -14.60 -8.91 -7.62
N VAL A 91 -13.74 -9.49 -8.44
CA VAL A 91 -14.00 -10.74 -9.16
C VAL A 91 -12.83 -11.70 -8.95
N MET A 92 -13.08 -12.87 -8.38
CA MET A 92 -12.08 -13.93 -8.28
C MET A 92 -11.89 -14.63 -9.63
N LEU A 93 -10.66 -14.60 -10.14
CA LEU A 93 -10.30 -15.25 -11.40
C LEU A 93 -9.80 -16.69 -11.19
N GLY A 94 -9.34 -17.01 -9.97
CA GLY A 94 -8.99 -18.37 -9.56
C GLY A 94 -7.78 -18.44 -8.61
N PRO A 95 -7.51 -19.62 -8.02
CA PRO A 95 -6.30 -19.84 -7.23
C PRO A 95 -5.06 -19.80 -8.13
N VAL A 96 -3.92 -19.45 -7.54
CA VAL A 96 -2.63 -19.44 -8.24
C VAL A 96 -1.65 -20.37 -7.52
N ASP A 97 -1.27 -21.47 -8.17
CA ASP A 97 -0.35 -22.48 -7.61
C ASP A 97 1.08 -21.91 -7.44
N GLU A 98 1.50 -21.10 -8.40
CA GLU A 98 2.59 -20.14 -8.29
C GLU A 98 2.01 -18.81 -8.72
N ALA A 99 1.90 -17.82 -7.81
CA ALA A 99 1.69 -16.43 -8.23
C ALA A 99 2.60 -16.21 -9.45
N PRO A 100 2.09 -15.85 -10.65
CA PRO A 100 3.00 -15.50 -11.72
C PRO A 100 3.96 -14.50 -11.09
N ALA A 101 5.27 -14.66 -11.31
CA ALA A 101 6.18 -13.60 -10.95
C ALA A 101 5.54 -12.32 -11.48
N ALA A 102 5.14 -11.41 -10.56
CA ALA A 102 4.64 -10.11 -10.96
C ALA A 102 5.62 -9.65 -12.05
N PRO A 103 5.12 -9.28 -13.25
CA PRO A 103 5.96 -9.12 -14.44
C PRO A 103 7.22 -8.43 -13.99
N GLU A 104 8.40 -9.05 -14.12
CA GLU A 104 9.62 -8.62 -13.40
C GLU A 104 9.75 -7.11 -13.60
N GLN A 105 9.22 -6.37 -12.62
CA GLN A 105 9.16 -4.94 -12.66
C GLN A 105 10.59 -4.64 -12.26
N GLY A 106 11.43 -4.50 -13.27
CA GLY A 106 12.86 -4.36 -13.08
C GLY A 106 13.12 -3.27 -12.05
N HIS A 107 14.29 -3.33 -11.42
CA HIS A 107 14.73 -2.33 -10.46
C HIS A 107 14.43 -0.88 -10.93
N ASP A 108 14.51 -0.64 -12.25
CA ASP A 108 14.18 0.63 -12.89
C ASP A 108 12.71 1.07 -12.78
N TYR A 109 11.74 0.15 -12.84
CA TYR A 109 10.33 0.45 -12.62
C TYR A 109 10.09 0.95 -11.20
N TRP A 110 10.66 0.25 -10.21
CA TRP A 110 10.53 0.63 -8.80
C TRP A 110 11.27 1.93 -8.49
N GLN A 111 12.42 2.18 -9.12
CA GLN A 111 13.09 3.48 -9.00
C GLN A 111 12.30 4.62 -9.61
N ALA A 112 11.73 4.43 -10.81
CA ALA A 112 10.88 5.44 -11.44
C ALA A 112 9.67 5.75 -10.57
N ARG A 113 8.98 4.70 -10.09
CA ARG A 113 7.82 4.87 -9.22
C ARG A 113 8.15 5.49 -7.87
N LYS A 114 9.31 5.16 -7.28
CA LYS A 114 9.79 5.84 -6.07
C LYS A 114 9.99 7.33 -6.32
N ARG A 115 10.60 7.72 -7.44
CA ARG A 115 10.76 9.14 -7.80
C ARG A 115 9.40 9.84 -7.95
N ASP A 116 8.42 9.16 -8.53
CA ASP A 116 7.08 9.72 -8.70
C ASP A 116 6.37 9.91 -7.35
N LEU A 117 6.50 8.97 -6.42
CA LEU A 117 5.97 9.07 -5.06
C LEU A 117 6.66 10.18 -4.26
N ASP A 118 8.00 10.21 -4.28
CA ASP A 118 8.80 11.26 -3.63
C ASP A 118 8.40 12.64 -4.19
N ALA A 119 8.21 12.76 -5.51
CA ALA A 119 7.74 13.99 -6.14
C ALA A 119 6.31 14.39 -5.73
N ALA A 120 5.41 13.42 -5.58
CA ALA A 120 4.05 13.67 -5.10
C ALA A 120 4.01 14.11 -3.63
N GLU A 121 4.87 13.54 -2.77
CA GLU A 121 5.04 13.97 -1.38
C GLU A 121 5.64 15.38 -1.29
N ASP A 122 6.63 15.70 -2.12
CA ASP A 122 7.21 17.03 -2.23
C ASP A 122 6.15 18.05 -2.67
N GLU A 123 5.32 17.72 -3.66
CA GLU A 123 4.26 18.60 -4.12
C GLU A 123 3.20 18.83 -3.04
N ARG A 124 2.80 17.79 -2.31
CA ARG A 124 1.89 17.91 -1.14
C ARG A 124 2.50 18.80 -0.06
N THR A 125 3.77 18.62 0.25
CA THR A 125 4.48 19.41 1.27
C THR A 125 4.56 20.88 0.85
N ARG A 126 4.84 21.16 -0.43
CA ARG A 126 4.82 22.53 -0.99
C ARG A 126 3.43 23.16 -0.92
N LYS A 127 2.38 22.41 -1.29
CA LYS A 127 1.00 22.89 -1.19
C LYS A 127 0.61 23.23 0.25
N LEU A 128 0.96 22.35 1.19
CA LEU A 128 0.69 22.56 2.61
C LEU A 128 1.47 23.76 3.18
N ALA A 129 2.73 23.93 2.78
CA ALA A 129 3.54 25.08 3.18
C ALA A 129 2.97 26.42 2.64
N ALA A 130 2.34 26.39 1.46
CA ALA A 130 1.69 27.55 0.84
C ALA A 130 0.33 27.91 1.46
N GLU A 131 -0.28 27.04 2.27
CA GLU A 131 -1.51 27.36 2.99
C GLU A 131 -1.28 28.48 4.03
N THR A 132 -2.33 29.28 4.27
CA THR A 132 -2.30 30.28 5.34
C THR A 132 -2.58 29.60 6.67
N PRO A 133 -1.66 29.68 7.65
CA PRO A 133 -1.87 29.05 8.95
C PRO A 133 -3.06 29.72 9.67
N PRO A 134 -3.96 28.93 10.29
CA PRO A 134 -5.01 29.47 11.13
C PRO A 134 -4.42 30.22 12.34
N ALA A 135 -5.16 31.22 12.83
CA ALA A 135 -4.69 32.12 13.91
C ALA A 135 -4.57 31.43 15.28
N HIS A 136 -5.32 30.35 15.50
CA HIS A 136 -5.29 29.59 16.74
C HIS A 136 -4.30 28.42 16.63
N ASP A 137 -3.70 28.05 17.75
CA ASP A 137 -2.73 26.95 17.78
C ASP A 137 -3.44 25.60 17.74
N CYS A 138 -3.51 25.00 16.55
CA CYS A 138 -4.08 23.68 16.32
C CYS A 138 -3.10 22.76 15.59
N ALA A 139 -3.44 21.47 15.50
CA ALA A 139 -2.64 20.47 14.77
C ALA A 139 -2.32 20.93 13.34
N ARG A 140 -3.31 21.47 12.61
CA ARG A 140 -3.13 21.96 11.24
C ARG A 140 -2.15 23.14 11.13
N ARG A 141 -2.10 24.03 12.13
CA ARG A 141 -1.12 25.11 12.17
C ARG A 141 0.30 24.57 12.31
N ARG A 142 0.50 23.56 13.18
CA ARG A 142 1.80 22.90 13.36
C ARG A 142 2.24 22.18 12.09
N GLU A 143 1.33 21.46 11.44
CA GLU A 143 1.60 20.78 10.17
C GLU A 143 2.03 21.76 9.06
N ILE A 144 1.38 22.93 8.94
CA ILE A 144 1.77 23.98 7.97
C ILE A 144 3.15 24.56 8.30
N LEU A 145 3.47 24.79 9.59
CA LEU A 145 4.76 25.32 10.01
C LEU A 145 5.90 24.31 9.79
N GLU A 146 5.68 23.03 10.12
CA GLU A 146 6.62 21.94 9.84
C GLU A 146 6.85 21.76 8.34
N ALA A 147 5.79 21.88 7.52
CA ALA A 147 5.92 21.84 6.06
C ALA A 147 6.75 23.01 5.52
N ARG A 148 6.59 24.23 6.09
CA ARG A 148 7.42 25.39 5.73
C ARG A 148 8.88 25.22 6.13
N GLU A 149 9.15 24.65 7.30
CA GLU A 149 10.50 24.33 7.74
C GLU A 149 11.17 23.32 6.82
N LYS A 150 10.44 22.27 6.41
CA LYS A 150 10.93 21.28 5.43
C LYS A 150 11.25 21.87 4.06
N VAL A 151 10.43 22.80 3.56
CA VAL A 151 10.66 23.47 2.26
C VAL A 151 11.75 24.54 2.36
N GLY A 152 11.86 25.25 3.50
CA GLY A 152 12.81 26.34 3.72
C GLY A 152 14.18 25.93 4.24
N GLY A 153 14.31 24.75 4.85
CA GLY A 153 15.57 24.15 5.29
C GLY A 153 16.35 23.42 4.19
N ALA A 154 15.82 23.38 2.97
CA ALA A 154 16.48 22.84 1.77
C ALA A 154 17.25 23.94 1.00
N ALA A 155 17.86 24.89 1.71
CA ALA A 155 18.72 25.95 1.18
C ALA A 155 20.17 25.76 1.66
#